data_AF-A0A4W5N292-F1
#
_entry.id   AF-A0A4W5N292-F1
#
_cell.length_a   1.000
_cell.length_b   1.000
_cell.length_c   1.000
_cell.angle_alpha   90.00
_cell.angle_beta   90.00
_cell.angle_gamma   90.00
#
_symmetry.space_group_name_H-M   'P 1'
#
loop_
_entity.id
_entity.type
_entity.pdbx_description
1 polymer ?
#
loop_
_entity_poly.entity_id
_entity_poly.type
_entity_poly.pdbx_seq_one_letter_code
_entity_poly.pdbx_strand_id
1 'polypeptide(L)'
;MTMTGSMETSFKQALKKPPSQRTTEDLHTVYSHLYHMDVLSHLREHQLRSMCTSARYERHEANHVLFYQDSLATCWYILLSGSVFVKEHMYLARCCFTSKTGFILT
;
A
#
# COMPACT_ATOMS: atom_id res chain seq x y z
N MET A 1 26.12 1.04 -1.72
CA MET A 1 25.41 2.33 -1.72
C MET A 1 23.91 2.06 -1.68
N THR A 2 23.25 2.30 -0.55
CA THR A 2 21.84 1.94 -0.29
C THR A 2 20.88 2.98 -0.87
N MET A 3 20.74 3.00 -2.20
CA MET A 3 19.81 3.91 -2.90
C MET A 3 18.32 3.69 -2.54
N THR A 4 17.98 2.53 -1.99
CA THR A 4 16.61 2.14 -1.61
C THR A 4 16.01 3.01 -0.50
N GLY A 5 16.79 3.37 0.53
CA GLY A 5 16.26 4.07 1.71
C GLY A 5 15.74 5.49 1.43
N SER A 6 16.30 6.18 0.43
CA SER A 6 15.84 7.50 0.01
C SER A 6 14.48 7.42 -0.69
N MET A 7 14.36 6.53 -1.68
CA MET A 7 13.10 6.30 -2.42
C MET A 7 11.96 5.85 -1.50
N GLU A 8 12.25 4.95 -0.55
CA GLU A 8 11.26 4.46 0.42
C GLU A 8 10.77 5.59 1.36
N THR A 9 11.64 6.55 1.66
CA THR A 9 11.31 7.73 2.49
C THR A 9 10.39 8.70 1.73
N SER A 10 10.74 9.08 0.50
CA SER A 10 9.92 9.95 -0.35
C SER A 10 8.55 9.33 -0.65
N PHE A 11 8.50 8.02 -0.90
CA PHE A 11 7.26 7.27 -1.09
C PHE A 11 6.33 7.34 0.13
N LYS A 12 6.85 7.05 1.33
CA LYS A 12 6.08 7.16 2.58
C LYS A 12 5.62 8.60 2.86
N GLN A 13 6.42 9.61 2.51
CA GLN A 13 6.03 11.02 2.64
C GLN A 13 4.89 11.39 1.68
N ALA A 14 4.98 11.00 0.40
CA ALA A 14 3.94 11.23 -0.60
C ALA A 14 2.61 10.53 -0.23
N LEU A 15 2.67 9.32 0.32
CA LEU A 15 1.48 8.57 0.73
C LEU A 15 0.82 9.07 2.03
N LYS A 16 1.60 9.64 2.95
CA LYS A 16 1.08 10.31 4.16
C LYS A 16 0.23 11.54 3.84
N LYS A 17 0.44 12.17 2.68
CA LYS A 17 -0.45 13.24 2.18
C LYS A 17 -1.80 12.64 1.78
N PRO A 18 -2.94 13.28 2.16
CA PRO A 18 -4.26 12.93 1.63
C PRO A 18 -4.26 12.93 0.10
N PRO A 19 -5.00 12.04 -0.58
CA PRO A 19 -4.97 11.98 -2.05
C PRO A 19 -5.36 13.28 -2.75
N SER A 20 -6.24 14.09 -2.15
CA SER A 20 -6.63 15.43 -2.62
C SER A 20 -5.56 16.52 -2.48
N GLN A 21 -4.44 16.23 -1.79
CA GLN A 21 -3.35 17.17 -1.50
C GLN A 21 -2.00 16.72 -2.13
N ARG A 22 -2.00 15.65 -2.92
CA ARG A 22 -0.78 15.17 -3.62
C ARG A 22 -0.48 16.04 -4.84
N THR A 23 0.78 16.44 -4.97
CA THR A 23 1.27 17.09 -6.20
C THR A 23 1.48 16.08 -7.32
N THR A 24 1.70 16.54 -8.55
CA THR A 24 2.09 15.67 -9.67
C THR A 24 3.39 14.89 -9.38
N GLU A 25 4.32 15.49 -8.62
CA GLU A 25 5.56 14.86 -8.18
C GLU A 25 5.32 13.77 -7.12
N ASP A 26 4.42 14.01 -6.16
CA ASP A 26 3.98 12.99 -5.20
C ASP A 26 3.35 11.79 -5.94
N LEU A 27 2.45 12.05 -6.89
CA LEU A 27 1.79 11.02 -7.69
C LEU A 27 2.79 10.23 -8.55
N HIS A 28 3.79 10.90 -9.14
CA HIS A 28 4.86 10.25 -9.89
C HIS A 28 5.76 9.38 -8.99
N THR A 29 6.07 9.86 -7.78
CA THR A 29 6.84 9.12 -6.77
C THR A 29 6.10 7.84 -6.33
N VAL A 30 4.80 7.95 -6.05
CA VAL A 30 3.94 6.81 -5.72
C VAL A 30 3.83 5.85 -6.91
N TYR A 31 3.59 6.36 -8.12
CA TYR A 31 3.49 5.53 -9.34
C TYR A 31 4.78 4.73 -9.58
N SER A 32 5.93 5.40 -9.56
CA SER A 32 7.23 4.76 -9.75
C SER A 32 7.45 3.65 -8.73
N HIS A 33 7.19 3.91 -7.44
CA HIS A 33 7.41 2.88 -6.42
C HIS A 33 6.42 1.72 -6.53
N LEU A 34 5.14 1.95 -6.87
CA LEU A 34 4.15 0.87 -7.09
C LEU A 34 4.48 0.05 -8.35
N TYR A 35 4.98 0.68 -9.41
CA TYR A 35 5.36 0.02 -10.66
C TYR A 35 6.52 -0.98 -10.48
N HIS A 36 7.45 -0.68 -9.55
CA HIS A 36 8.55 -1.58 -9.20
C HIS A 36 8.19 -2.66 -8.16
N MET A 37 6.92 -2.80 -7.75
CA MET A 37 6.49 -3.86 -6.83
C MET A 37 6.06 -5.11 -7.60
N ASP A 38 6.79 -6.22 -7.44
CA ASP A 38 6.49 -7.51 -8.10
C ASP A 38 5.04 -7.96 -7.90
N VAL A 39 4.47 -7.73 -6.72
CA VAL A 39 3.09 -8.10 -6.37
C VAL A 39 2.02 -7.31 -7.14
N LEU A 40 2.39 -6.17 -7.74
CA LEU A 40 1.55 -5.32 -8.59
C LEU A 40 1.88 -5.42 -10.08
N SER A 41 2.87 -6.23 -10.47
CA SER A 41 3.32 -6.41 -11.86
C SER A 41 2.22 -6.88 -12.83
N HIS A 42 1.15 -7.48 -12.31
CA HIS A 42 -0.02 -7.92 -13.07
C HIS A 42 -1.02 -6.79 -13.39
N LEU A 43 -0.88 -5.61 -12.76
CA LEU A 43 -1.78 -4.47 -12.95
C LEU A 43 -1.33 -3.60 -14.13
N ARG A 44 -2.30 -3.13 -14.92
CA ARG A 44 -2.05 -2.20 -16.03
C ARG A 44 -1.80 -0.79 -15.50
N GLU A 45 -1.07 0.02 -16.27
CA GLU A 45 -0.74 1.41 -15.93
C GLU A 45 -1.94 2.24 -15.44
N HIS A 46 -3.11 2.14 -16.10
CA HIS A 46 -4.30 2.89 -15.67
C HIS A 46 -4.80 2.49 -14.27
N GLN A 47 -4.61 1.23 -13.87
CA GLN A 47 -4.95 0.74 -12.53
C GLN A 47 -3.95 1.28 -11.50
N LEU A 48 -2.64 1.22 -11.81
CA LEU A 48 -1.60 1.81 -10.97
C LEU A 48 -1.79 3.32 -10.79
N ARG A 49 -2.16 4.07 -11.84
CA ARG A 49 -2.48 5.50 -11.75
C ARG A 49 -3.71 5.76 -10.87
N SER A 50 -4.77 4.94 -10.99
CA SER A 50 -5.95 5.01 -10.12
C SER A 50 -5.61 4.71 -8.64
N MET A 51 -4.69 3.77 -8.40
CA MET A 51 -4.14 3.52 -7.06
C MET A 51 -3.39 4.74 -6.52
N CYS A 52 -2.56 5.42 -7.33
CA CYS A 52 -1.84 6.62 -6.88
C CYS A 52 -2.77 7.73 -6.38
N THR A 53 -3.95 7.87 -7.00
CA THR A 53 -4.99 8.86 -6.65
C THR A 53 -5.96 8.42 -5.55
N SER A 54 -5.88 7.18 -5.06
CA SER A 54 -6.81 6.65 -4.04
C SER A 54 -6.13 6.05 -2.81
N ALA A 55 -4.91 5.53 -2.95
CA ALA A 55 -4.14 4.86 -1.91
C ALA A 55 -3.87 5.79 -0.71
N ARG A 56 -3.91 5.22 0.50
CA ARG A 56 -3.65 5.90 1.78
C ARG A 56 -2.55 5.18 2.53
N TYR A 57 -1.65 5.91 3.18
CA TYR A 57 -0.72 5.32 4.14
C TYR A 57 -1.39 5.21 5.50
N GLU A 58 -1.34 4.02 6.09
CA GLU A 58 -1.74 3.77 7.47
C GLU A 58 -0.58 3.12 8.22
N ARG A 59 -0.46 3.39 9.52
CA ARG A 59 0.48 2.69 10.40
C ARG A 59 -0.32 2.07 11.53
N HIS A 60 -0.23 0.75 11.63
CA HIS A 60 -0.88 -0.04 12.66
C HIS A 60 0.17 -0.62 13.61
N GLU A 61 -0.10 -0.56 14.91
CA GLU A 61 0.78 -1.13 15.93
C GLU A 61 0.53 -2.65 16.08
N ALA A 62 1.43 -3.34 16.77
CA ALA A 62 1.31 -4.79 16.99
C ALA A 62 -0.03 -5.16 17.66
N ASN A 63 -0.62 -6.28 17.25
CA ASN A 63 -1.94 -6.78 17.67
C ASN A 63 -3.16 -5.91 17.26
N HIS A 64 -2.99 -4.91 16.39
CA HIS A 64 -4.13 -4.19 15.81
C HIS A 64 -4.89 -5.07 14.80
N VAL A 65 -6.22 -5.10 14.89
CA VAL A 65 -7.09 -5.90 14.00
C VAL A 65 -7.54 -5.04 12.81
N LEU A 66 -7.00 -5.32 11.62
CA LEU A 66 -7.29 -4.57 10.40
C LEU A 66 -8.74 -4.75 9.90
N PHE A 67 -9.27 -5.98 9.97
CA PHE A 67 -10.63 -6.31 9.59
C PHE A 67 -11.06 -7.64 10.22
N TYR A 68 -12.38 -7.82 10.40
CA TYR A 68 -12.97 -9.09 10.82
C TYR A 68 -13.50 -9.86 9.61
N GLN A 69 -13.52 -11.18 9.68
CA GLN A 69 -13.95 -12.03 8.55
C GLN A 69 -15.36 -11.68 8.04
N ASP A 70 -16.26 -11.33 8.96
CA ASP A 70 -17.68 -11.06 8.68
C ASP A 70 -17.96 -9.56 8.49
N SER A 71 -16.91 -8.72 8.49
CA SER A 71 -17.03 -7.31 8.14
C SER A 71 -17.08 -7.13 6.62
N LEU A 72 -17.88 -6.16 6.15
CA LEU A 72 -17.83 -5.70 4.76
C LEU A 72 -16.49 -5.01 4.52
N ALA A 73 -15.51 -5.80 4.11
CA ALA A 73 -14.14 -5.39 4.01
C ALA A 73 -13.94 -4.61 2.70
N THR A 74 -13.95 -3.28 2.81
CA THR A 74 -14.06 -2.32 1.70
C THR A 74 -12.74 -1.92 1.03
N CYS A 75 -11.60 -2.43 1.50
CA CYS A 75 -10.27 -2.00 1.02
C CYS A 75 -9.25 -3.15 0.97
N TRP A 76 -8.41 -3.15 -0.06
CA TRP A 76 -7.25 -4.02 -0.21
C TRP A 76 -6.08 -3.46 0.60
N TYR A 77 -5.27 -4.33 1.18
CA TYR A 77 -4.09 -3.94 1.95
C TYR A 77 -2.81 -4.44 1.27
N ILE A 78 -1.85 -3.54 1.11
CA ILE A 78 -0.49 -3.87 0.64
C ILE A 78 0.46 -3.62 1.80
N LEU A 79 1.09 -4.69 2.28
CA LEU A 79 1.97 -4.65 3.44
C LEU A 79 3.38 -4.21 3.01
N LEU A 80 3.72 -2.96 3.33
CA LEU A 80 5.01 -2.33 3.07
C LEU A 80 6.07 -2.79 4.07
N SER A 81 5.71 -3.02 5.33
CA SER A 81 6.63 -3.45 6.38
C SER A 81 5.94 -4.25 7.49
N GLY A 82 6.69 -5.12 8.16
CA GLY A 82 6.18 -5.97 9.24
C GLY A 82 5.48 -7.24 8.74
N SER A 83 4.46 -7.67 9.48
CA SER A 83 3.73 -8.92 9.26
C SER A 83 2.29 -8.82 9.75
N VAL A 84 1.36 -9.45 9.04
CA VAL A 84 -0.05 -9.59 9.46
C VAL A 84 -0.39 -11.07 9.65
N PHE A 85 -1.28 -11.37 10.60
CA PHE A 85 -1.79 -12.71 10.84
C PHE A 85 -3.24 -12.80 10.36
N VAL A 86 -3.52 -13.68 9.42
CA VAL A 86 -4.84 -13.80 8.76
C VAL A 86 -5.18 -15.29 8.63
N LYS A 87 -6.26 -15.73 9.29
CA LYS A 87 -6.78 -17.11 9.25
C LYS A 87 -5.67 -18.16 9.41
N GLU A 88 -4.98 -18.12 10.55
CA GLU A 88 -3.89 -19.05 10.92
C GLU A 88 -2.59 -18.91 10.11
N HIS A 89 -2.56 -18.08 9.07
CA HIS A 89 -1.39 -17.85 8.24
C HIS A 89 -0.74 -16.51 8.61
N MET A 90 0.57 -16.55 8.87
CA MET A 90 1.40 -15.35 9.03
C MET A 90 1.90 -14.92 7.65
N TYR A 91 1.67 -13.66 7.32
CA TYR A 91 2.06 -13.06 6.06
C TYR A 91 3.03 -11.91 6.29
N LEU A 92 4.12 -11.89 5.53
CA LEU A 92 5.20 -10.91 5.66
C LEU A 92 5.08 -9.79 4.62
N ALA A 93 5.76 -8.68 4.87
CA ALA A 93 5.93 -7.60 3.90
C ALA A 93 6.41 -8.13 2.54
N ARG A 94 5.89 -7.52 1.45
CA ARG A 94 5.91 -7.98 0.04
C ARG A 94 4.79 -8.96 -0.38
N CYS A 95 3.85 -9.31 0.48
CA CYS A 95 2.61 -9.98 0.09
C CYS A 95 1.38 -9.05 0.16
N CYS A 96 0.42 -9.23 -0.76
CA CYS A 96 -0.83 -8.47 -0.80
C CYS A 96 -2.00 -9.28 -0.23
N PHE A 97 -2.90 -8.61 0.52
CA PHE A 97 -4.10 -9.23 1.09
C PHE A 97 -5.36 -8.53 0.62
N THR A 98 -6.28 -9.33 0.10
CA THR A 98 -7.44 -8.85 -0.61
C THR A 98 -8.66 -8.81 0.30
N SER A 99 -9.31 -7.65 0.31
CA SER A 99 -10.64 -7.47 0.87
C SER A 99 -11.35 -6.49 -0.08
N LYS A 100 -12.54 -6.84 -0.56
CA LYS A 100 -13.05 -6.35 -1.85
C LYS A 100 -13.58 -4.90 -1.78
N THR A 101 -12.71 -3.89 -1.96
CA THR A 101 -12.89 -2.85 -3.02
C THR A 101 -11.69 -1.89 -3.24
N GLY A 102 -11.41 -0.95 -2.34
CA GLY A 102 -10.42 0.15 -2.48
C GLY A 102 -8.96 -0.23 -2.21
N PHE A 103 -8.05 0.74 -1.94
CA PHE A 103 -6.63 0.47 -1.66
C PHE A 103 -6.07 1.24 -0.45
N ILE A 104 -5.42 0.53 0.47
CA ILE A 104 -4.67 1.04 1.62
C ILE A 104 -3.26 0.41 1.62
N LEU A 105 -2.26 1.18 1.99
CA LEU A 105 -0.85 0.77 2.08
C LEU A 105 -0.42 0.88 3.54
N THR A 106 0.10 -0.21 4.11
CA THR A 106 0.42 -0.32 5.55
C THR A 106 1.90 -0.64 5.76
#